data_AF-A0A3D8GVF8-F1
#
_entry.id   AF-A0A3D8GVF8-F1
#
_cell.length_a   1.000
_cell.length_b   1.000
_cell.length_c   1.000
_cell.angle_alpha   90.00
_cell.angle_beta   90.00
_cell.angle_gamma   90.00
#
_symmetry.space_group_name_H-M   'P 1'
#
loop_
_entity.id
_entity.type
_entity.pdbx_description
1 polymer ?
#
loop_
_entity_poly.entity_id
_entity_poly.type
_entity_poly.pdbx_seq_one_letter_code
_entity_poly.pdbx_strand_id
1 'polypeptide(L)'
;MANQNLNSGNPRIDLAYRKRKSKEEMRYQIISFSMMLFLTFIAFAAVGMGSFSSWFTIPLILLLAAVQVVFQLYYFMHMSHKGHEAPALFLYTGLLIGLITILAFMTIIWW
;
A
#
# COMPACT_ATOMS: atom_id res chain seq x y z
N MET A 1 -28.64 -10.46 -3.82
CA MET A 1 -29.45 -9.32 -3.34
C MET A 1 -29.68 -9.52 -1.85
N ALA A 2 -29.13 -8.66 -1.01
CA ALA A 2 -29.43 -8.67 0.44
C ALA A 2 -29.69 -7.21 0.86
N ASN A 3 -30.96 -6.81 0.72
CA ASN A 3 -31.50 -5.60 1.32
C ASN A 3 -31.60 -5.82 2.83
N GLN A 4 -30.68 -5.26 3.60
CA GLN A 4 -30.84 -5.08 5.04
C GLN A 4 -31.18 -3.61 5.27
N ASN A 5 -32.46 -3.31 5.06
CA ASN A 5 -33.07 -2.03 5.37
C ASN A 5 -33.12 -1.91 6.90
N LEU A 6 -32.01 -1.48 7.52
CA LEU A 6 -31.92 -1.24 8.96
C LEU A 6 -32.50 0.14 9.28
N ASN A 7 -33.81 0.30 9.05
CA ASN A 7 -34.56 1.41 9.63
C ASN A 7 -34.91 1.04 11.09
N SER A 8 -33.88 0.98 11.94
CA SER A 8 -34.03 0.83 13.38
C SER A 8 -33.84 2.22 14.00
N GLY A 9 -34.94 2.88 14.37
CA GLY A 9 -34.96 4.20 15.04
C GLY A 9 -34.29 4.25 16.44
N ASN A 10 -33.39 3.33 16.76
CA ASN A 10 -32.64 3.28 18.02
C ASN A 10 -31.14 3.57 17.78
N PRO A 11 -30.66 4.80 18.06
CA PRO A 11 -29.29 5.23 17.75
C PRO A 11 -28.19 4.48 18.51
N ARG A 12 -28.53 3.78 19.61
CA ARG A 12 -27.52 3.10 20.45
C ARG A 12 -27.03 1.78 19.85
N ILE A 13 -27.87 1.06 19.11
CA ILE A 13 -27.53 -0.24 18.54
C ILE A 13 -26.60 -0.05 17.32
N ASP A 14 -26.88 0.99 16.52
CA ASP A 14 -26.08 1.36 15.36
C ASP A 14 -24.68 1.86 15.76
N LEU A 15 -24.57 2.63 16.86
CA LEU A 15 -23.28 3.04 17.42
C LEU A 15 -22.42 1.85 17.90
N ALA A 16 -23.03 0.86 18.56
CA ALA A 16 -22.32 -0.32 19.02
C ALA A 16 -21.83 -1.20 17.86
N TYR A 17 -22.64 -1.33 16.80
CA TYR A 17 -22.25 -2.04 15.57
C TYR A 17 -21.13 -1.33 14.83
N ARG A 18 -21.23 -0.01 14.64
CA ARG A 18 -20.19 0.81 13.99
C ARG A 18 -18.86 0.76 14.74
N LYS A 19 -18.88 0.82 16.09
CA LYS A 19 -17.65 0.69 16.89
C LYS A 19 -16.98 -0.68 16.75
N ARG A 20 -17.75 -1.76 16.65
CA ARG A 20 -17.19 -3.11 16.43
C ARG A 20 -16.57 -3.23 15.04
N LYS A 21 -17.28 -2.75 14.02
CA LYS A 21 -16.80 -2.74 12.63
C LYS A 21 -15.51 -1.91 12.47
N SER A 22 -15.44 -0.70 13.03
CA SER A 22 -14.23 0.13 12.96
C SER A 22 -13.03 -0.48 13.70
N LYS A 23 -13.24 -1.23 14.78
CA LYS A 23 -12.14 -1.93 15.47
C LYS A 23 -11.54 -3.03 14.61
N GLU A 24 -12.36 -3.71 13.80
CA GLU A 24 -11.90 -4.78 12.93
C GLU A 24 -11.12 -4.21 11.73
N GLU A 25 -11.62 -3.14 11.11
CA GLU A 25 -10.92 -2.42 10.04
C GLU A 25 -9.59 -1.83 10.50
N MET A 26 -9.53 -1.29 11.73
CA MET A 26 -8.28 -0.77 12.31
C MET A 26 -7.26 -1.87 12.59
N ARG A 27 -7.68 -3.09 12.94
CA ARG A 27 -6.77 -4.22 13.13
C ARG A 27 -6.11 -4.65 11.82
N TYR A 28 -6.88 -4.72 10.74
CA TYR A 28 -6.33 -5.00 9.42
C TYR A 28 -5.29 -3.96 9.03
N GLN A 29 -5.60 -2.67 9.20
CA GLN A 29 -4.67 -1.58 8.90
C GLN A 29 -3.36 -1.67 9.70
N ILE A 30 -3.43 -2.00 10.99
CA ILE A 30 -2.24 -2.17 11.84
C ILE A 30 -1.39 -3.37 11.38
N ILE A 31 -2.03 -4.48 10.99
CA ILE A 31 -1.32 -5.67 10.47
C ILE A 31 -0.58 -5.33 9.17
N SER A 32 -1.24 -4.67 8.23
CA SER A 32 -0.66 -4.21 6.97
C SER A 32 0.54 -3.29 7.20
N PHE A 33 0.34 -2.29 8.05
CA PHE A 33 1.36 -1.30 8.36
C PHE A 33 2.58 -1.95 9.03
N SER A 34 2.35 -2.85 9.98
CA SER A 34 3.41 -3.59 10.64
C SER A 34 4.19 -4.48 9.68
N MET A 35 3.52 -5.09 8.68
CA MET A 35 4.17 -5.90 7.65
C MET A 35 5.08 -5.04 6.75
N MET A 36 4.61 -3.86 6.31
CA MET A 36 5.42 -2.91 5.53
C MET A 36 6.68 -2.49 6.30
N LEU A 37 6.50 -2.10 7.56
CA LEU A 37 7.59 -1.69 8.44
C LEU A 37 8.62 -2.81 8.63
N PHE A 38 8.16 -4.05 8.80
CA PHE A 38 9.05 -5.20 8.92
C PHE A 38 9.93 -5.40 7.67
N LEU A 39 9.33 -5.35 6.48
CA LEU A 39 10.06 -5.48 5.21
C LEU A 39 11.04 -4.31 4.98
N THR A 40 10.72 -3.09 5.41
CA THR A 40 11.66 -1.94 5.29
C THR A 40 12.82 -2.05 6.26
N PHE A 41 12.59 -2.53 7.49
CA PHE A 41 13.68 -2.81 8.43
C PHE A 41 14.65 -3.85 7.89
N ILE A 42 14.16 -4.90 7.22
CA ILE A 42 15.02 -5.89 6.56
C ILE A 42 15.85 -5.25 5.45
N ALA A 43 15.24 -4.39 4.63
CA ALA A 43 15.99 -3.67 3.59
C ALA A 43 17.09 -2.80 4.19
N PHE A 44 16.80 -2.02 5.25
CA PHE A 44 17.82 -1.21 5.92
C PHE A 44 18.90 -2.04 6.60
N ALA A 45 18.55 -3.16 7.22
CA ALA A 45 19.53 -4.07 7.81
C ALA A 45 20.46 -4.67 6.74
N ALA A 46 19.91 -5.06 5.59
CA ALA A 46 20.67 -5.60 4.46
C ALA A 46 21.69 -4.59 3.90
N VAL A 47 21.38 -3.30 3.92
CA VAL A 47 22.30 -2.22 3.50
C VAL A 47 23.27 -1.83 4.60
N GLY A 48 22.77 -1.69 5.83
CA GLY A 48 23.53 -1.16 6.97
C GLY A 48 24.64 -2.09 7.45
N MET A 49 24.53 -3.40 7.24
CA MET A 49 25.61 -4.35 7.55
C MET A 49 26.77 -4.29 6.54
N GLY A 50 26.59 -3.64 5.37
CA GLY A 50 27.67 -3.38 4.41
C GLY A 50 28.41 -4.62 3.87
N SER A 51 27.85 -5.82 4.08
CA SER A 51 28.53 -7.09 3.77
C SER A 51 28.57 -7.44 2.29
N PHE A 52 27.85 -6.70 1.45
CA PHE A 52 27.78 -6.91 0.00
C PHE A 52 28.34 -5.71 -0.77
N SER A 53 29.02 -5.99 -1.88
CA SER A 53 29.50 -4.98 -2.83
C SER A 53 28.34 -4.10 -3.30
N SER A 54 28.55 -2.78 -3.40
CA SER A 54 27.53 -1.80 -3.82
C SER A 54 26.83 -2.20 -5.12
N TRP A 55 27.53 -2.90 -6.01
CA TRP A 55 26.98 -3.42 -7.25
C TRP A 55 25.87 -4.47 -7.07
N PHE A 56 25.89 -5.23 -5.97
CA PHE A 56 24.85 -6.20 -5.62
C PHE A 56 23.76 -5.57 -4.75
N THR A 57 24.15 -4.67 -3.85
CA THR A 57 23.24 -4.03 -2.89
C THR A 57 22.23 -3.11 -3.60
N ILE A 58 22.65 -2.32 -4.59
CA ILE A 58 21.77 -1.39 -5.32
C ILE A 58 20.58 -2.11 -5.98
N PRO A 59 20.76 -3.12 -6.86
CA PRO A 59 19.64 -3.80 -7.49
C PRO A 59 18.78 -4.57 -6.49
N LEU A 60 19.35 -5.10 -5.41
CA LEU A 60 18.62 -5.77 -4.33
C LEU A 60 17.64 -4.82 -3.62
N ILE A 61 18.11 -3.62 -3.23
CA ILE A 61 17.24 -2.61 -2.60
C ILE A 61 16.19 -2.13 -3.58
N LEU A 62 16.54 -1.93 -4.86
CA LEU A 62 15.61 -1.44 -5.87
C LEU A 62 14.46 -2.45 -6.09
N LEU A 63 14.78 -3.74 -6.09
CA LEU A 63 13.78 -4.81 -6.12
C LEU A 63 12.90 -4.81 -4.87
N LEU A 64 13.49 -4.67 -3.68
CA LEU A 64 12.75 -4.53 -2.42
C LEU A 64 11.86 -3.28 -2.42
N ALA A 65 12.32 -2.17 -2.99
CA ALA A 65 11.55 -0.94 -3.12
C ALA A 65 10.36 -1.10 -4.08
N ALA A 66 10.53 -1.81 -5.19
CA ALA A 66 9.42 -2.15 -6.09
C ALA A 66 8.37 -3.03 -5.38
N VAL A 67 8.81 -4.06 -4.65
CA VAL A 67 7.93 -4.91 -3.83
C VAL A 67 7.18 -4.07 -2.78
N GLN A 68 7.86 -3.12 -2.15
CA GLN A 68 7.23 -2.19 -1.20
C GLN A 68 6.14 -1.36 -1.88
N VAL A 69 6.40 -0.76 -3.04
CA VAL A 69 5.39 0.01 -3.79
C VAL A 69 4.17 -0.86 -4.07
N VAL A 70 4.34 -2.12 -4.51
CA VAL A 70 3.23 -3.06 -4.73
C VAL A 70 2.48 -3.37 -3.43
N PHE A 71 3.18 -3.67 -2.33
CA PHE A 71 2.55 -3.94 -1.04
C PHE A 71 1.79 -2.73 -0.50
N GLN A 72 2.33 -1.53 -0.65
CA GLN A 72 1.65 -0.31 -0.27
C GLN A 72 0.38 -0.12 -1.11
N LEU A 73 0.46 -0.36 -2.41
CA LEU A 73 -0.70 -0.24 -3.30
C LEU A 73 -1.75 -1.33 -3.01
N TYR A 74 -1.37 -2.58 -2.75
CA TYR A 74 -2.33 -3.67 -2.51
C TYR A 74 -3.02 -3.59 -1.15
N TYR A 75 -2.31 -3.16 -0.10
CA TYR A 75 -2.82 -3.20 1.28
C TYR A 75 -3.39 -1.87 1.77
N PHE A 76 -2.84 -0.73 1.32
CA PHE A 76 -3.44 0.58 1.59
C PHE A 76 -4.76 0.74 0.83
N MET A 77 -4.88 0.04 -0.30
CA MET A 77 -6.08 -0.03 -1.13
C MET A 77 -6.85 -1.31 -0.77
N HIS A 78 -7.52 -1.30 0.38
CA HIS A 78 -8.40 -2.35 0.90
C HIS A 78 -9.49 -2.74 -0.13
N MET A 79 -9.12 -3.60 -1.10
CA MET A 79 -9.97 -4.07 -2.20
C MET A 79 -10.99 -5.12 -1.74
N SER A 80 -11.28 -5.18 -0.43
CA SER A 80 -12.26 -6.10 0.16
C SER A 80 -13.71 -5.58 0.05
N HIS A 81 -13.94 -4.33 -0.39
CA HIS A 81 -15.30 -3.83 -0.61
C HIS A 81 -15.53 -3.38 -2.06
N LYS A 82 -16.50 -4.06 -2.69
CA LYS A 82 -16.96 -3.89 -4.08
C LYS A 82 -17.12 -2.42 -4.48
N GLY A 83 -16.45 -2.00 -5.55
CA GLY A 83 -16.82 -0.81 -6.34
C GLY A 83 -15.74 0.27 -6.52
N HIS A 84 -14.49 -0.08 -6.85
CA HIS A 84 -13.40 0.90 -6.86
C HIS A 84 -12.62 0.94 -8.17
N GLU A 85 -13.15 1.70 -9.14
CA GLU A 85 -12.47 2.12 -10.38
C GLU A 85 -11.46 3.25 -10.13
N ALA A 86 -11.73 4.13 -9.15
CA ALA A 86 -10.86 5.26 -8.82
C ALA A 86 -9.44 4.86 -8.33
N PRO A 87 -9.29 3.82 -7.49
CA PRO A 87 -7.96 3.39 -7.04
C PRO A 87 -7.17 2.67 -8.13
N ALA A 88 -7.84 1.95 -9.04
CA ALA A 88 -7.20 1.38 -10.22
C ALA A 88 -6.71 2.49 -11.18
N LEU A 89 -7.52 3.53 -11.40
CA LEU A 89 -7.11 4.70 -12.19
C LEU A 89 -5.90 5.43 -11.57
N PHE A 90 -5.87 5.56 -10.24
CA PHE A 90 -4.72 6.18 -9.54
C PHE A 90 -3.45 5.34 -9.69
N LEU A 91 -3.58 4.01 -9.68
CA LEU A 91 -2.50 3.06 -9.94
C LEU A 91 -1.92 3.18 -11.35
N TYR A 92 -2.78 3.15 -12.38
CA TYR A 92 -2.34 3.29 -13.77
C TYR A 92 -1.73 4.67 -14.04
N THR A 93 -2.32 5.73 -13.50
CA THR A 93 -1.81 7.10 -13.65
C THR A 93 -0.48 7.28 -12.92
N GLY A 94 -0.36 6.78 -11.69
CA GLY A 94 0.88 6.84 -10.90
C GLY A 94 2.02 6.07 -11.55
N LEU A 95 1.74 4.87 -12.08
CA LEU A 95 2.72 4.08 -12.84
C LEU A 95 3.16 4.80 -14.12
N LEU A 96 2.21 5.38 -14.86
CA LEU A 96 2.47 6.11 -16.09
C LEU A 96 3.33 7.35 -15.83
N ILE A 97 2.97 8.18 -14.84
CA ILE A 97 3.75 9.38 -14.48
C ILE A 97 5.13 8.98 -13.96
N GLY A 98 5.24 7.91 -13.15
CA GLY A 98 6.52 7.41 -12.66
C GLY A 98 7.45 6.98 -13.78
N LEU A 99 6.93 6.20 -14.74
CA LEU A 99 7.69 5.77 -15.92
C LEU A 99 8.12 6.94 -16.80
N ILE A 100 7.21 7.89 -17.07
CA ILE A 100 7.54 9.10 -17.84
C ILE A 100 8.62 9.92 -17.14
N THR A 101 8.53 10.04 -15.81
CA THR A 101 9.53 10.79 -15.03
C THR A 101 10.90 10.11 -15.14
N ILE A 102 10.99 8.80 -14.90
CA ILE A 102 12.26 8.06 -15.03
C ILE A 102 12.83 8.19 -16.45
N LEU A 103 11.98 8.02 -17.48
CA LEU A 103 12.39 8.18 -18.86
C LEU A 103 12.88 9.59 -19.15
N ALA A 104 12.16 10.63 -18.73
CA ALA A 104 12.56 12.02 -18.90
C ALA A 104 13.91 12.32 -18.22
N PHE A 105 14.13 11.83 -16.99
CA PHE A 105 15.41 12.01 -16.31
C PHE A 105 16.55 11.24 -16.98
N MET A 106 16.30 10.04 -17.51
CA MET A 106 17.32 9.26 -18.23
C MET A 106 17.63 9.81 -19.62
N THR A 107 16.65 10.36 -20.35
CA THR A 107 16.83 10.74 -21.78
C THR A 107 16.95 12.24 -22.03
N ILE A 108 16.31 13.10 -21.21
CA ILE A 108 16.28 14.55 -21.42
C ILE A 108 17.31 15.27 -20.55
N ILE A 109 17.49 14.82 -19.31
CA ILE A 109 18.39 15.50 -18.34
C ILE A 109 19.84 14.99 -18.45
N TRP A 110 20.04 13.77 -18.92
CA TRP A 110 21.38 13.17 -19.04
C TRP A 110 22.08 13.48 -20.39
N TRP A 111 21.52 14.38 -21.19
CA TRP A 111 22.15 14.96 -22.38
C TRP A 111 22.41 16.44 -22.14
#